data_AF-A0A1C6CU92-F1
#
_entry.id   AF-A0A1C6CU92-F1
#
_cell.length_a   1.000
_cell.length_b   1.000
_cell.length_c   1.000
_cell.angle_alpha   90.00
_cell.angle_beta   90.00
_cell.angle_gamma   90.00
#
_symmetry.space_group_name_H-M   'P 1'
#
loop_
_entity.id
_entity.type
_entity.pdbx_description
1 polymer ?
#
loop_
_entity_poly.entity_id
_entity_poly.type
_entity_poly.pdbx_seq_one_letter_code
_entity_poly.pdbx_strand_id
1 'polypeptide(L)'
;MLKSELIELIKEMEDDSNIDEVILGQGFAKPIDLEGFKDLLANNQEIKGYHTSLLDSAVSKGVESFKKNKMPKYIEEEIKKKSNEGKTPEQIELEELKNTIANMQKEKARAELSSKYIKILGKKKLPTELIDFILNDDETVIDNNITKFETLFNTYVDNGIKSRIGDNTYTPPKGQTVKSMTKQELLAKGVIFASQFQQDNPEEYKLIMNS
;
A
#
# COMPACT_ATOMS: atom_id res chain seq x y z
N MET A 1 43.46 -35.16 50.09
CA MET A 1 44.16 -36.45 49.93
C MET A 1 45.55 -36.34 50.54
N LEU A 2 45.85 -37.19 51.50
CA LEU A 2 47.18 -37.37 52.07
C LEU A 2 48.04 -38.26 51.16
N LYS A 3 49.36 -38.16 51.29
CA LYS A 3 50.30 -39.01 50.52
C LYS A 3 50.03 -40.50 50.73
N SER A 4 49.66 -40.91 51.94
CA SER A 4 49.33 -42.29 52.27
C SER A 4 48.10 -42.79 51.50
N GLU A 5 47.05 -41.97 51.45
CA GLU A 5 45.79 -42.27 50.74
C GLU A 5 46.02 -42.40 49.23
N LEU A 6 46.84 -41.51 48.65
CA LEU A 6 47.20 -41.59 47.22
C LEU A 6 47.97 -42.87 46.88
N ILE A 7 48.90 -43.28 47.75
CA ILE A 7 49.71 -44.49 47.53
C ILE A 7 48.83 -45.74 47.62
N GLU A 8 47.85 -45.77 48.52
CA GLU A 8 46.91 -46.88 48.65
C GLU A 8 46.02 -46.98 47.40
N LEU A 9 45.49 -45.85 46.93
CA LEU A 9 44.71 -45.78 45.69
C LEU A 9 45.49 -46.33 44.49
N ILE A 10 46.76 -45.94 44.33
CA ILE A 10 47.62 -46.39 43.23
C ILE A 10 47.95 -47.88 43.34
N LYS A 11 48.05 -48.45 44.55
CA LYS A 11 48.35 -49.87 44.75
C LYS A 11 47.17 -50.79 44.43
N GLU A 12 45.95 -50.29 44.57
CA GLU A 12 44.72 -51.02 44.24
C GLU A 12 44.40 -50.98 42.73
N MET A 13 45.10 -50.15 41.96
CA MET A 13 44.93 -50.03 40.52
C MET A 13 45.66 -51.14 39.75
N GLU A 14 45.11 -51.53 38.61
CA GLU A 14 45.79 -52.37 37.63
C GLU A 14 46.86 -51.54 36.88
N ASP A 15 47.96 -52.18 36.46
CA ASP A 15 49.13 -51.49 35.88
C ASP A 15 48.82 -50.69 34.60
N ASP A 16 47.72 -51.01 33.90
CA ASP A 16 47.25 -50.38 32.66
C ASP A 16 46.04 -49.46 32.84
N SER A 17 45.63 -49.21 34.09
CA SER A 17 44.50 -48.32 34.40
C SER A 17 44.79 -46.84 34.11
N ASN A 18 43.77 -46.10 33.65
CA ASN A 18 43.87 -44.65 33.44
C ASN A 18 43.83 -43.89 34.78
N ILE A 19 44.99 -43.37 35.19
CA ILE A 19 45.18 -42.64 36.45
C ILE A 19 44.31 -41.37 36.53
N ASP A 20 44.10 -40.68 35.41
CA ASP A 20 43.35 -39.41 35.42
C ASP A 20 41.87 -39.64 35.75
N GLU A 21 41.25 -40.70 35.21
CA GLU A 21 39.85 -41.05 35.48
C GLU A 21 39.64 -41.43 36.95
N VAL A 22 40.58 -42.19 37.52
CA VAL A 22 40.52 -42.64 38.92
C VAL A 22 40.70 -41.45 39.87
N ILE A 23 41.64 -40.55 39.61
CA ILE A 23 41.84 -39.34 40.42
C ILE A 23 40.64 -38.39 40.32
N LEU A 24 40.10 -38.19 39.11
CA LEU A 24 38.93 -37.33 38.92
C LEU A 24 37.66 -37.89 39.58
N GLY A 25 37.49 -39.23 39.58
CA GLY A 25 36.36 -39.90 40.23
C GLY A 25 36.35 -39.78 41.76
N GLN A 26 37.52 -39.62 42.38
CA GLN A 26 37.67 -39.36 43.82
C GLN A 26 37.50 -37.87 44.19
N GLY A 27 37.36 -36.99 43.19
CA GLY A 27 37.26 -35.55 43.38
C GLY A 27 38.60 -34.88 43.70
N PHE A 28 38.57 -33.55 43.88
CA PHE A 28 39.78 -32.79 44.18
C PHE A 28 40.30 -33.08 45.59
N ALA A 29 41.63 -33.18 45.72
CA ALA A 29 42.31 -33.45 47.00
C ALA A 29 41.98 -32.42 48.11
N LYS A 30 41.52 -31.22 47.73
CA LYS A 30 40.87 -30.22 48.58
C LYS A 30 39.62 -29.70 47.87
N PRO A 31 38.51 -29.43 48.58
CA PRO A 31 37.38 -28.71 48.00
C PRO A 31 37.86 -27.38 47.42
N ILE A 32 37.44 -27.05 46.21
CA ILE A 32 37.74 -25.74 45.62
C ILE A 32 36.83 -24.73 46.32
N ASP A 33 37.43 -23.94 47.22
CA ASP A 33 36.81 -22.77 47.80
C ASP A 33 37.03 -21.53 46.91
N LEU A 34 36.50 -20.38 47.33
CA LEU A 34 36.64 -19.13 46.58
C LEU A 34 38.09 -18.71 46.37
N GLU A 35 38.97 -19.03 47.32
CA GLU A 35 40.38 -18.66 47.26
C GLU A 35 41.14 -19.57 46.29
N GLY A 36 40.90 -20.89 46.36
CA GLY A 36 41.39 -21.86 45.39
C GLY A 36 40.89 -21.59 43.97
N PHE A 37 39.64 -21.15 43.79
CA PHE A 37 39.14 -20.73 42.47
C PHE A 37 39.86 -19.49 41.94
N LYS A 38 40.09 -18.48 42.79
CA LYS A 38 40.87 -17.29 42.41
C LYS A 38 42.29 -17.64 42.01
N ASP A 39 42.93 -18.55 42.73
CA ASP A 39 44.28 -19.02 42.42
C ASP A 39 44.33 -19.78 41.10
N LEU A 40 43.34 -20.64 40.81
CA LEU A 40 43.21 -21.29 39.51
C LEU A 40 43.02 -20.26 38.38
N LEU A 41 42.20 -19.24 38.61
CA LEU A 41 41.97 -18.17 37.64
C LEU A 41 43.23 -17.30 37.41
N ALA A 42 44.06 -17.11 38.45
CA ALA A 42 45.28 -16.34 38.36
C ALA A 42 46.41 -17.09 37.64
N ASN A 43 46.54 -18.39 37.93
CA ASN A 43 47.72 -19.18 37.55
C ASN A 43 47.49 -20.14 36.37
N ASN A 44 46.24 -20.40 35.96
CA ASN A 44 45.94 -21.23 34.79
C ASN A 44 45.41 -20.37 33.63
N GLN A 45 46.19 -20.29 32.55
CA GLN A 45 45.87 -19.47 31.38
C GLN A 45 44.63 -19.92 30.61
N GLU A 46 44.37 -21.23 30.54
CA GLU A 46 43.19 -21.78 29.86
C GLU A 46 41.90 -21.47 30.62
N ILE A 47 41.92 -21.70 31.94
CA ILE A 47 40.79 -21.38 32.84
C ILE A 47 40.51 -19.88 32.80
N LYS A 48 41.56 -19.05 32.87
CA LYS A 48 41.45 -17.59 32.76
C LYS A 48 40.84 -17.17 31.43
N GLY A 49 41.35 -17.71 30.32
CA GLY A 49 40.87 -17.37 28.98
C GLY A 49 39.39 -17.71 28.79
N TYR A 50 38.98 -18.92 29.21
CA TYR A 50 37.58 -19.34 29.14
C TYR A 50 36.67 -18.47 30.02
N HIS A 51 37.09 -18.21 31.27
CA HIS A 51 36.31 -17.40 32.19
C HIS A 51 36.15 -15.95 31.69
N THR A 52 37.22 -15.34 31.19
CA THR A 52 37.17 -14.00 30.57
C THR A 52 36.25 -14.00 29.35
N SER A 53 36.34 -14.99 28.46
CA SER A 53 35.46 -15.07 27.29
C SER A 53 33.98 -15.18 27.67
N LEU A 54 33.65 -15.94 28.72
CA LEU A 54 32.28 -16.05 29.23
C LEU A 54 31.79 -14.72 29.80
N LEU A 55 32.62 -14.05 30.59
CA LEU A 55 32.31 -12.73 31.16
C LEU A 55 32.10 -11.70 30.06
N ASP A 56 33.00 -11.62 29.09
CA ASP A 56 32.91 -10.66 27.98
C ASP A 56 31.63 -10.89 27.15
N SER A 57 31.27 -12.15 26.90
CA SER A 57 30.02 -12.50 26.22
C SER A 57 28.79 -12.09 27.04
N ALA A 58 28.79 -12.35 28.35
CA ALA A 58 27.70 -12.00 29.24
C ALA A 58 27.53 -10.48 29.37
N VAL A 59 28.64 -9.74 29.54
CA VAL A 59 28.66 -8.27 29.61
C VAL A 59 28.20 -7.68 28.28
N SER A 60 28.70 -8.17 27.15
CA SER A 60 28.30 -7.69 25.82
C SER A 60 26.79 -7.87 25.59
N LYS A 61 26.25 -9.07 25.87
CA LYS A 61 24.81 -9.34 25.80
C LYS A 61 24.01 -8.46 26.76
N GLY A 62 24.51 -8.23 27.98
CA GLY A 62 23.90 -7.35 28.96
C GLY A 62 23.82 -5.90 28.47
N VAL A 63 24.91 -5.39 27.90
CA VAL A 63 24.99 -4.05 27.32
C VAL A 63 24.10 -3.91 26.10
N GLU A 64 24.09 -4.89 25.20
CA GLU A 64 23.18 -4.89 24.03
C GLU A 64 21.72 -4.93 24.45
N SER A 65 21.36 -5.78 25.42
CA SER A 65 20.01 -5.84 25.97
C SER A 65 19.62 -4.52 26.63
N PHE A 66 20.52 -3.89 27.38
CA PHE A 66 20.28 -2.57 27.96
C PHE A 66 20.07 -1.52 26.87
N LYS A 67 20.96 -1.45 25.88
CA LYS A 67 20.87 -0.52 24.74
C LYS A 67 19.59 -0.70 23.94
N LYS A 68 19.11 -1.93 23.76
CA LYS A 68 17.90 -2.22 22.98
C LYS A 68 16.61 -2.00 23.77
N ASN A 69 16.58 -2.38 25.04
CA ASN A 69 15.32 -2.52 25.78
C ASN A 69 15.09 -1.43 26.84
N LYS A 70 16.16 -0.86 27.39
CA LYS A 70 16.11 0.06 28.53
C LYS A 70 16.55 1.46 28.14
N MET A 71 17.62 1.59 27.36
CA MET A 71 18.14 2.88 26.91
C MET A 71 17.11 3.73 26.15
N PRO A 72 16.28 3.19 25.23
CA PRO A 72 15.24 4.00 24.58
C PRO A 72 14.21 4.52 25.58
N LYS A 73 13.82 3.71 26.59
CA LYS A 73 12.89 4.13 27.64
C LYS A 73 13.44 5.27 28.48
N TYR A 74 14.70 5.18 28.89
CA TYR A 74 15.35 6.26 29.63
C TYR A 74 15.51 7.53 28.78
N ILE A 75 15.83 7.37 27.50
CA ILE A 75 15.91 8.50 26.57
C ILE A 75 14.52 9.14 26.39
N GLU A 76 13.46 8.35 26.20
CA GLU A 76 12.08 8.84 26.12
C GLU A 76 11.63 9.51 27.43
N GLU A 77 11.97 8.94 28.59
CA GLU A 77 11.68 9.53 29.89
C GLU A 77 12.42 10.86 30.08
N GLU A 78 13.70 10.93 29.70
CA GLU A 78 14.49 12.17 29.79
C GLU A 78 14.08 13.20 28.73
N ILE A 79 13.72 12.79 27.51
CA ILE A 79 13.11 13.66 26.50
C ILE A 79 11.77 14.17 26.99
N LYS A 80 10.94 13.32 27.61
CA LYS A 80 9.66 13.74 28.20
C LYS A 80 9.89 14.70 29.35
N LYS A 81 10.83 14.43 30.25
CA LYS A 81 11.20 15.36 31.34
C LYS A 81 11.70 16.69 30.78
N LYS A 82 12.64 16.69 29.82
CA LYS A 82 13.16 17.92 29.18
C LYS A 82 12.16 18.64 28.28
N SER A 83 11.27 17.92 27.61
CA SER A 83 10.17 18.50 26.85
C SER A 83 9.10 19.09 27.76
N ASN A 84 8.99 18.57 29.00
CA ASN A 84 8.14 19.09 30.06
C ASN A 84 8.84 20.15 30.92
N GLU A 85 10.16 20.36 30.76
CA GLU A 85 10.86 21.51 31.31
C GLU A 85 10.44 22.76 30.53
N GLY A 86 9.34 23.38 30.97
CA GLY A 86 8.89 24.70 30.51
C GLY A 86 7.49 24.77 29.91
N LYS A 87 6.77 23.66 29.74
CA LYS A 87 5.35 23.66 29.32
C LYS A 87 4.44 22.95 30.32
N THR A 88 3.32 23.57 30.70
CA THR A 88 2.32 22.97 31.61
C THR A 88 1.51 21.87 30.89
N PRO A 89 0.90 20.90 31.60
CA PRO A 89 0.04 19.87 31.01
C PRO A 89 -1.05 20.45 30.10
N GLU A 90 -1.62 21.59 30.48
CA GLU A 90 -2.61 22.34 29.71
C GLU A 90 -2.06 22.84 28.35
N GLN A 91 -0.76 23.12 28.23
CA GLN A 91 -0.15 23.56 26.97
C GLN A 91 0.08 22.40 26.00
N ILE A 92 0.34 21.20 26.50
CA ILE A 92 0.44 19.98 25.68
C ILE A 92 -0.95 19.66 25.12
N GLU A 93 -1.96 19.66 25.98
CA GLU A 93 -3.35 19.44 25.58
C GLU A 93 -3.83 20.53 24.59
N LEU A 94 -3.42 21.79 24.80
CA LEU A 94 -3.72 22.87 23.85
C LEU A 94 -3.03 22.67 22.50
N GLU A 95 -1.81 22.15 22.47
CA GLU A 95 -1.06 21.91 21.22
C GLU A 95 -1.67 20.72 20.45
N GLU A 96 -2.04 19.65 21.14
CA GLU A 96 -2.80 18.52 20.57
C GLU A 96 -4.17 18.95 20.05
N LEU A 97 -4.88 19.78 20.82
CA LEU A 97 -6.16 20.35 20.41
C LEU A 97 -6.00 21.26 19.18
N LYS A 98 -4.96 22.10 19.15
CA LYS A 98 -4.64 22.94 17.98
C LYS A 98 -4.33 22.12 16.74
N ASN A 99 -3.54 21.05 16.87
CA ASN A 99 -3.22 20.15 15.78
C ASN A 99 -4.47 19.41 15.28
N THR A 100 -5.34 18.98 16.20
CA THR A 100 -6.62 18.35 15.87
C THR A 100 -7.53 19.33 15.12
N ILE A 101 -7.66 20.57 15.60
CA ILE A 101 -8.45 21.62 14.94
C ILE A 101 -7.88 21.93 13.55
N ALA A 102 -6.55 22.05 13.42
CA ALA A 102 -5.91 22.33 12.13
C ALA A 102 -6.17 21.20 11.11
N ASN A 103 -6.09 19.94 11.54
CA ASN A 103 -6.41 18.79 10.70
C ASN A 103 -7.89 18.79 10.30
N MET A 104 -8.80 19.02 11.26
CA MET A 104 -10.24 19.13 10.97
C MET A 104 -10.56 20.27 9.99
N GLN A 105 -9.89 21.41 10.13
CA GLN A 105 -10.06 22.54 9.21
C GLN A 105 -9.57 22.18 7.80
N LYS A 106 -8.43 21.49 7.69
CA LYS A 106 -7.91 21.03 6.40
C LYS A 106 -8.84 20.02 5.74
N GLU A 107 -9.34 19.04 6.48
CA GLU A 107 -10.30 18.05 5.96
C GLU A 107 -11.61 18.71 5.54
N LYS A 108 -12.12 19.64 6.34
CA LYS A 108 -13.32 20.41 5.99
C LYS A 108 -13.11 21.23 4.71
N ALA A 109 -12.00 21.96 4.60
CA ALA A 109 -11.67 22.73 3.41
C ALA A 109 -11.60 21.83 2.16
N ARG A 110 -10.98 20.65 2.29
CA ARG A 110 -10.90 19.66 1.21
C ARG A 110 -12.28 19.10 0.84
N ALA A 111 -13.14 18.83 1.81
CA ALA A 111 -14.50 18.35 1.58
C ALA A 111 -15.39 19.41 0.92
N GLU A 112 -15.26 20.68 1.32
CA GLU A 112 -15.93 21.82 0.69
C GLU A 112 -15.48 22.01 -0.77
N LEU A 113 -14.17 21.93 -1.01
CA LEU A 113 -13.58 21.99 -2.34
C LEU A 113 -14.09 20.84 -3.23
N SER A 114 -14.03 19.61 -2.72
CA SER A 114 -14.55 18.43 -3.42
C SER A 114 -16.04 18.59 -3.77
N SER A 115 -16.86 19.02 -2.82
CA SER A 115 -18.29 19.26 -3.04
C SER A 115 -18.57 20.36 -4.09
N LYS A 116 -17.77 21.43 -4.10
CA LYS A 116 -17.85 22.51 -5.11
C LYS A 116 -17.56 21.95 -6.50
N TYR A 117 -16.47 21.20 -6.66
CA TYR A 117 -16.05 20.72 -7.96
C TYR A 117 -16.84 19.51 -8.47
N ILE A 118 -17.39 18.66 -7.60
CA ILE A 118 -18.40 17.65 -7.99
C ILE A 118 -19.60 18.32 -8.67
N LYS A 119 -20.09 19.45 -8.13
CA LYS A 119 -21.18 20.21 -8.75
C LYS A 119 -20.78 20.80 -10.10
N ILE A 120 -19.53 21.28 -10.24
CA ILE A 120 -19.03 21.83 -11.50
C ILE A 120 -18.90 20.73 -12.57
N LEU A 121 -18.33 19.58 -12.22
CA LEU A 121 -18.22 18.40 -13.09
C LEU A 121 -19.61 17.96 -13.57
N GLY A 122 -20.58 17.85 -12.65
CA GLY A 122 -21.97 17.53 -12.99
C GLY A 122 -22.59 18.54 -13.96
N LYS A 123 -22.39 19.85 -13.75
CA LYS A 123 -22.85 20.90 -14.68
C LYS A 123 -22.22 20.79 -16.06
N LYS A 124 -20.94 20.40 -16.14
CA LYS A 124 -20.21 20.16 -17.40
C LYS A 124 -20.50 18.79 -18.02
N LYS A 125 -21.42 18.01 -17.43
CA LYS A 125 -21.75 16.62 -17.84
C LYS A 125 -20.52 15.70 -17.86
N LEU A 126 -19.55 15.98 -17.01
CA LEU A 126 -18.38 15.13 -16.79
C LEU A 126 -18.63 14.17 -15.62
N PRO A 127 -18.04 12.97 -15.63
CA PRO A 127 -18.15 12.03 -14.52
C PRO A 127 -17.64 12.64 -13.20
N THR A 128 -18.43 12.52 -12.14
CA THR A 128 -18.08 13.08 -10.82
C THR A 128 -16.95 12.30 -10.14
N GLU A 129 -16.74 11.04 -10.52
CA GLU A 129 -15.63 10.19 -10.06
C GLU A 129 -14.25 10.76 -10.39
N LEU A 130 -14.17 11.68 -11.37
CA LEU A 130 -12.94 12.36 -11.72
C LEU A 130 -12.44 13.29 -10.61
N ILE A 131 -13.28 13.63 -9.62
CA ILE A 131 -12.89 14.54 -8.55
C ILE A 131 -11.64 14.05 -7.81
N ASP A 132 -11.51 12.73 -7.60
CA ASP A 132 -10.37 12.14 -6.88
C ASP A 132 -9.03 12.33 -7.61
N PHE A 133 -9.08 12.55 -8.94
CA PHE A 133 -7.91 12.75 -9.78
C PHE A 133 -7.63 14.24 -10.08
N ILE A 134 -8.64 15.09 -10.00
CA ILE A 134 -8.55 16.51 -10.35
C ILE A 134 -8.31 17.37 -9.11
N LEU A 135 -8.76 16.95 -7.93
CA LEU A 135 -8.67 17.71 -6.69
C LEU A 135 -7.21 17.99 -6.29
N ASN A 136 -6.89 19.26 -6.06
CA ASN A 136 -5.59 19.76 -5.66
C ASN A 136 -5.74 20.87 -4.59
N ASP A 137 -4.65 21.36 -4.03
CA ASP A 137 -4.66 22.49 -3.08
C ASP A 137 -4.91 23.84 -3.80
N ASP A 138 -4.67 23.91 -5.12
CA ASP A 138 -4.85 25.12 -5.95
C ASP A 138 -6.08 25.00 -6.87
N GLU A 139 -7.08 25.86 -6.64
CA GLU A 139 -8.31 25.96 -7.45
C GLU A 139 -8.05 26.19 -8.94
N THR A 140 -7.03 26.99 -9.28
CA THR A 140 -6.70 27.29 -10.68
C THR A 140 -6.19 26.06 -11.42
N VAL A 141 -5.47 25.17 -10.72
CA VAL A 141 -5.01 23.90 -11.26
C VAL A 141 -6.19 22.97 -11.51
N ILE A 142 -7.16 22.94 -10.58
CA ILE A 142 -8.38 22.14 -10.72
C ILE A 142 -9.17 22.59 -11.95
N ASP A 143 -9.42 23.89 -12.10
CA ASP A 143 -10.18 24.45 -13.23
C ASP A 143 -9.51 24.17 -14.58
N ASN A 144 -8.18 24.31 -14.63
CA ASN A 144 -7.40 23.98 -15.82
C ASN A 144 -7.48 22.49 -16.16
N ASN A 145 -7.44 21.61 -15.16
CA ASN A 145 -7.56 20.16 -15.36
C ASN A 145 -8.94 19.77 -15.87
N ILE A 146 -10.00 20.36 -15.30
CA ILE A 146 -11.39 20.15 -15.78
C ILE A 146 -11.51 20.58 -17.24
N THR A 147 -10.98 21.74 -17.61
CA THR A 147 -11.06 22.27 -18.99
C THR A 147 -10.31 21.38 -19.99
N LYS A 148 -9.11 20.90 -19.62
CA LYS A 148 -8.35 19.94 -20.44
C LYS A 148 -9.11 18.64 -20.62
N PHE A 149 -9.66 18.10 -19.54
CA PHE A 149 -10.41 16.85 -19.59
C PHE A 149 -11.68 16.98 -20.44
N GLU A 150 -12.43 18.08 -20.28
CA GLU A 150 -13.60 18.41 -21.10
C GLU A 150 -13.25 18.42 -22.59
N THR A 151 -12.15 19.07 -22.96
CA THR A 151 -11.71 19.17 -24.35
C THR A 151 -11.35 17.81 -24.94
N LEU A 152 -10.58 17.00 -24.19
CA LEU A 152 -10.20 15.65 -24.61
C LEU A 152 -11.40 14.72 -24.73
N PHE A 153 -12.30 14.77 -23.74
CA PHE A 153 -13.50 13.96 -23.70
C PHE A 153 -14.42 14.26 -24.88
N ASN A 154 -14.71 15.55 -25.13
CA ASN A 154 -15.52 15.97 -26.27
C ASN A 154 -14.88 15.56 -27.60
N THR A 155 -13.57 15.74 -27.75
CA THR A 155 -12.84 15.31 -28.95
C THR A 155 -12.97 13.80 -29.20
N TYR A 156 -12.85 12.99 -28.14
CA TYR A 156 -12.98 11.53 -28.26
C TYR A 156 -14.41 11.11 -28.58
N VAL A 157 -15.41 11.72 -27.94
CA VAL A 157 -16.82 11.46 -28.23
C VAL A 157 -17.15 11.85 -29.68
N ASP A 158 -16.71 13.02 -30.13
CA ASP A 158 -16.92 13.49 -31.51
C ASP A 158 -16.27 12.55 -32.53
N ASN A 159 -15.05 12.09 -32.27
CA ASN A 159 -14.37 11.13 -33.13
C ASN A 159 -15.09 9.77 -33.15
N GLY A 160 -15.54 9.28 -32.00
CA GLY A 160 -16.33 8.05 -31.91
C GLY A 160 -17.66 8.14 -32.66
N ILE A 161 -18.35 9.28 -32.58
CA ILE A 161 -19.57 9.55 -33.36
C ILE A 161 -19.25 9.60 -34.85
N LYS A 162 -18.18 10.29 -35.26
CA LYS A 162 -17.74 10.36 -36.66
C LYS A 162 -17.40 8.98 -37.22
N SER A 163 -16.72 8.12 -36.46
CA SER A 163 -16.47 6.73 -36.88
C SER A 163 -17.78 5.95 -37.04
N ARG A 164 -18.71 6.06 -36.08
CA ARG A 164 -20.01 5.37 -36.18
C ARG A 164 -20.88 5.86 -37.33
N ILE A 165 -20.87 7.17 -37.62
CA ILE A 165 -21.63 7.76 -38.73
C ILE A 165 -20.93 7.48 -40.06
N GLY A 166 -19.60 7.62 -40.13
CA GLY A 166 -18.80 7.48 -41.34
C GLY A 166 -18.76 6.06 -41.89
N ASP A 167 -18.82 5.03 -41.04
CA ASP A 167 -18.68 3.64 -41.46
C ASP A 167 -20.03 2.96 -41.81
N ASN A 168 -21.19 3.54 -41.44
CA ASN A 168 -22.52 2.90 -41.61
C ASN A 168 -23.64 3.80 -42.15
N THR A 169 -23.36 5.02 -42.64
CA THR A 169 -24.39 5.77 -43.36
C THR A 169 -24.49 5.32 -44.80
N TYR A 170 -25.59 4.63 -45.13
CA TYR A 170 -26.08 4.54 -46.51
C TYR A 170 -26.13 5.94 -47.09
N THR A 171 -25.25 6.24 -48.05
CA THR A 171 -25.32 7.45 -48.85
C THR A 171 -26.31 7.15 -49.97
N PRO A 172 -27.57 7.65 -49.92
CA PRO A 172 -28.51 7.45 -51.01
C PRO A 172 -27.85 7.94 -52.31
N PRO A 173 -27.90 7.13 -53.39
CA PRO A 173 -27.20 7.45 -54.63
C PRO A 173 -27.65 8.81 -55.15
N LYS A 174 -26.71 9.77 -55.18
CA LYS A 174 -26.96 11.07 -55.79
C LYS A 174 -27.12 10.87 -57.30
N GLY A 175 -28.35 11.00 -57.78
CA GLY A 175 -28.63 11.17 -59.20
C GLY A 175 -29.09 9.94 -59.97
N GLN A 176 -29.58 8.88 -59.32
CA GLN A 176 -30.57 8.04 -60.00
C GLN A 176 -31.92 8.70 -59.82
N THR A 177 -32.52 9.14 -60.93
CA THR A 177 -33.96 9.31 -61.03
C THR A 177 -34.56 8.02 -60.47
N VAL A 178 -35.17 8.10 -59.29
CA VAL A 178 -36.02 7.02 -58.80
C VAL A 178 -37.01 6.82 -59.93
N LYS A 179 -36.93 5.69 -60.64
CA LYS A 179 -37.97 5.29 -61.58
C LYS A 179 -39.20 5.09 -60.72
N SER A 180 -40.02 6.15 -60.60
CA SER A 180 -41.37 6.00 -60.09
C SER A 180 -42.04 4.99 -61.03
N MET A 181 -42.68 4.00 -60.43
CA MET A 181 -43.29 2.88 -61.12
C MET A 181 -44.21 3.41 -62.22
N THR A 182 -44.07 2.91 -63.45
CA THR A 182 -44.92 3.37 -64.55
C THR A 182 -46.37 2.92 -64.33
N LYS A 183 -47.32 3.61 -64.96
CA LYS A 183 -48.75 3.23 -64.91
C LYS A 183 -48.98 1.75 -65.25
N GLN A 184 -48.24 1.25 -66.23
CA GLN A 184 -48.34 -0.13 -66.67
C GLN A 184 -47.79 -1.12 -65.63
N GLU A 185 -46.69 -0.79 -64.97
CA GLU A 185 -46.11 -1.60 -63.89
C GLU A 185 -47.01 -1.60 -62.63
N LEU A 186 -47.66 -0.48 -62.32
CA LEU A 186 -48.61 -0.37 -61.19
C LEU A 186 -49.85 -1.23 -61.45
N LEU A 187 -50.42 -1.18 -62.64
CA LEU A 187 -51.60 -1.97 -63.00
C LEU A 187 -51.27 -3.47 -63.13
N ALA A 188 -50.07 -3.82 -63.60
CA ALA A 188 -49.63 -5.21 -63.72
C ALA A 188 -49.50 -5.92 -62.36
N LYS A 189 -49.31 -5.18 -61.26
CA LYS A 189 -49.30 -5.72 -59.89
C LYS A 189 -50.70 -6.06 -59.35
N GLY A 190 -51.76 -5.71 -60.10
CA GLY A 190 -53.13 -6.05 -59.78
C GLY A 190 -53.88 -4.95 -59.02
N VAL A 191 -55.22 -5.00 -59.12
CA VAL A 191 -56.12 -3.95 -58.63
C VAL A 191 -56.05 -3.76 -57.12
N ILE A 192 -55.86 -4.84 -56.35
CA ILE A 192 -55.74 -4.76 -54.88
C ILE A 192 -54.48 -4.00 -54.49
N PHE A 193 -53.36 -4.30 -55.14
CA PHE A 193 -52.10 -3.60 -54.90
C PHE A 193 -52.20 -2.12 -55.30
N ALA A 194 -52.83 -1.83 -56.44
CA ALA A 194 -53.01 -0.45 -56.90
C ALA A 194 -53.89 0.38 -55.95
N SER A 195 -54.96 -0.21 -55.41
CA SER A 195 -55.82 0.46 -54.42
C SER A 195 -55.09 0.71 -53.09
N GLN A 196 -54.28 -0.25 -52.63
CA GLN A 196 -53.48 -0.08 -51.42
C GLN A 196 -52.41 1.00 -51.62
N PHE A 197 -51.73 0.98 -52.78
CA PHE A 197 -50.74 1.99 -53.14
C PHE A 197 -51.35 3.40 -53.23
N GLN A 198 -52.59 3.53 -53.73
CA GLN A 198 -53.32 4.80 -53.73
C GLN A 198 -53.61 5.31 -52.31
N GLN A 199 -53.95 4.43 -51.36
CA GLN A 199 -54.18 4.83 -49.97
C GLN A 199 -52.90 5.26 -49.27
N ASP A 200 -51.81 4.51 -49.46
CA ASP A 200 -50.55 4.74 -48.76
C ASP A 200 -49.75 5.89 -49.38
N ASN A 201 -49.87 6.11 -50.70
CA ASN A 201 -49.10 7.10 -51.47
C ASN A 201 -50.00 7.86 -52.47
N PRO A 202 -50.95 8.69 -51.99
CA PRO A 202 -51.99 9.28 -52.84
C PRO A 202 -51.47 10.27 -53.88
N GLU A 203 -50.43 11.05 -53.57
CA GLU A 203 -49.86 12.02 -54.50
C GLU A 203 -49.02 11.34 -55.59
N GLU A 204 -48.27 10.30 -55.24
CA GLU A 204 -47.49 9.53 -56.21
C GLU A 204 -48.42 8.72 -57.14
N TYR A 205 -49.50 8.13 -56.61
CA TYR A 205 -50.51 7.47 -57.42
C TYR A 205 -51.15 8.41 -58.46
N LYS A 206 -51.51 9.64 -58.07
CA LYS A 206 -52.04 10.64 -59.01
C LYS A 206 -51.03 10.98 -60.09
N LEU A 207 -49.76 11.16 -59.73
CA LEU A 207 -48.70 11.48 -60.68
C LEU A 207 -48.54 10.36 -61.72
N ILE A 208 -48.51 9.09 -61.27
CA ILE A 208 -48.37 7.90 -62.10
C ILE A 208 -49.59 7.68 -63.02
N MET A 209 -50.80 7.97 -62.53
CA MET A 209 -52.03 7.78 -63.32
C MET A 209 -52.25 8.87 -64.38
N ASN A 210 -51.69 10.06 -64.13
CA ASN A 210 -51.76 11.24 -65.00
C ASN A 210 -50.56 11.38 -65.96
N SER A 211 -49.48 10.63 -65.74
CA SER A 211 -48.37 10.43 -66.68
C SER A 211 -48.72 9.37 -67.73
#